data_AF-A0A441TNP5-F1
#
_entry.id   AF-A0A441TNP5-F1
#
_cell.length_a   1.000
_cell.length_b   1.000
_cell.length_c   1.000
_cell.angle_alpha   90.00
_cell.angle_beta   90.00
_cell.angle_gamma   90.00
#
_symmetry.space_group_name_H-M   'P 1'
#
loop_
_entity.id
_entity.type
_entity.pdbx_description
1 polymer ?
#
loop_
_entity_poly.entity_id
_entity_poly.type
_entity_poly.pdbx_seq_one_letter_code
_entity_poly.pdbx_strand_id
1 'polypeptide(L)' 'MTIRIRLPGGTLKIKKKHELRRREQKREVPVWRLGGYFIVWWPSSISDRPSGRPPGVSG' A
#
# COMPACT_ATOMS: atom_id res chain seq x y z
N MET A 1 2.61 -13.27 -2.96
CA MET A 1 3.11 -12.63 -4.19
C MET A 1 2.39 -11.30 -4.37
N THR A 2 3.12 -10.18 -4.39
CA THR A 2 2.53 -8.85 -4.66
C THR A 2 3.08 -8.28 -5.95
N ILE A 3 2.22 -8.03 -6.94
CA ILE A 3 2.60 -7.26 -8.14
C ILE A 3 2.46 -5.78 -7.80
N ARG A 4 3.45 -4.96 -8.20
CA ARG A 4 3.46 -3.52 -7.96
C ARG A 4 3.66 -2.79 -9.28
N ILE A 5 2.75 -1.88 -9.59
CA ILE A 5 2.80 -1.05 -10.79
C ILE A 5 2.83 0.40 -10.33
N ARG A 6 3.92 1.11 -10.66
CA ARG A 6 4.01 2.55 -10.42
C ARG A 6 3.21 3.27 -11.50
N LEU A 7 2.29 4.12 -11.09
CA LEU A 7 1.45 4.92 -11.98
C LEU A 7 1.55 6.40 -11.56
N PRO A 8 1.21 7.35 -12.43
CA PRO A 8 1.06 8.74 -12.01
C PRO A 8 0.13 8.85 -10.79
N GLY A 9 0.56 9.56 -9.75
CA GLY A 9 -0.21 9.75 -8.52
C GLY A 9 -0.16 8.61 -7.49
N GLY A 10 0.55 7.50 -7.75
CA GLY A 10 0.64 6.43 -6.76
C GLY A 10 1.21 5.10 -7.24
N THR A 11 0.94 4.05 -6.47
CA THR A 11 1.34 2.68 -6.80
C THR A 11 0.14 1.76 -6.67
N LEU A 12 -0.18 1.05 -7.74
CA LEU A 12 -1.16 -0.02 -7.72
C LEU A 12 -0.48 -1.31 -7.24
N LYS A 13 -1.05 -1.96 -6.23
CA LYS A 13 -0.57 -3.23 -5.69
C LYS A 13 -1.64 -4.29 -5.90
N ILE A 14 -1.26 -5.44 -6.44
CA ILE A 14 -2.17 -6.59 -6.62
C ILE A 14 -1.70 -7.71 -5.70
N LYS A 15 -2.62 -8.23 -4.89
CA LYS A 15 -2.33 -9.16 -3.79
C LYS A 15 -3.38 -10.26 -3.67
N LYS A 16 -3.03 -11.35 -2.98
CA LYS A 16 -4.03 -12.33 -2.48
C LYS A 16 -4.58 -11.90 -1.11
N LYS A 17 -5.73 -12.46 -0.72
CA LYS A 17 -6.45 -12.13 0.53
C LYS A 17 -5.55 -12.14 1.78
N HIS A 18 -4.69 -13.16 1.92
CA HIS A 18 -3.83 -13.34 3.09
C HIS A 18 -2.65 -12.36 3.14
N GLU A 19 -2.39 -11.61 2.08
CA GLU A 19 -1.30 -10.63 2.00
C GLU A 19 -1.76 -9.20 2.28
N LEU A 20 -3.06 -9.01 2.52
CA LEU A 20 -3.62 -7.71 2.87
C LEU A 20 -3.11 -7.27 4.24
N ARG A 21 -2.53 -6.07 4.28
CA ARG A 21 -2.07 -5.43 5.52
C ARG A 21 -3.25 -4.86 6.30
N ARG A 22 -3.06 -4.60 7.60
CA ARG A 22 -4.10 -4.03 8.47
C ARG A 22 -4.77 -2.79 7.89
N ARG A 23 -4.02 -1.85 7.29
CA ARG A 23 -4.58 -0.65 6.64
C ARG A 23 -5.49 -0.97 5.44
N GLU A 24 -5.09 -1.96 4.65
CA GLU A 24 -5.83 -2.42 3.47
C GLU A 24 -7.10 -3.16 3.91
N GLN A 25 -7.02 -3.98 4.97
CA GLN A 25 -8.18 -4.66 5.56
C GLN A 25 -9.17 -3.67 6.18
N LYS A 26 -8.67 -2.62 6.83
CA LYS A 26 -9.46 -1.50 7.39
C LYS A 26 -9.96 -0.52 6.33
N ARG A 27 -9.59 -0.70 5.05
CA ARG A 27 -9.93 0.19 3.93
C ARG A 27 -9.49 1.64 4.16
N GLU A 28 -8.39 1.84 4.89
CA GLU A 28 -7.74 3.16 5.05
C GLU A 28 -7.10 3.64 3.74
N VAL A 29 -6.92 2.72 2.80
CA VAL A 29 -6.54 2.98 1.41
C VAL A 29 -7.59 2.36 0.49
N PRO A 30 -7.73 2.83 -0.76
CA PRO A 30 -8.67 2.22 -1.69
C PRO A 30 -8.29 0.76 -1.98
N VAL A 31 -9.25 -0.14 -1.77
CA VAL A 31 -9.11 -1.58 -2.03
C VAL A 31 -10.30 -2.10 -2.79
N TRP A 32 -10.05 -2.78 -3.90
CA TRP A 32 -11.05 -3.45 -4.72
C TRP A 32 -10.77 -4.96 -4.78
N ARG A 33 -11.82 -5.78 -4.81
CA ARG A 33 -11.71 -7.23 -4.99
C ARG A 33 -12.10 -7.60 -6.41
N LEU A 34 -11.24 -8.34 -7.11
CA LEU A 34 -11.50 -8.89 -8.43
C LEU A 34 -11.14 -10.38 -8.41
N GLY A 35 -12.18 -11.22 -8.41
CA GLY A 35 -12.06 -12.67 -8.23
C GLY A 35 -11.35 -13.03 -6.92
N GLY A 36 -10.23 -13.76 -7.02
CA GLY A 36 -9.38 -14.18 -5.90
C GLY A 36 -8.30 -13.17 -5.51
N TYR A 37 -8.22 -12.03 -6.20
CA TYR A 37 -7.20 -11.01 -6.00
C TYR A 37 -7.80 -9.72 -5.44
N PHE A 38 -6.94 -8.96 -4.78
CA PHE A 38 -7.23 -7.64 -4.24
C PHE A 38 -6.31 -6.64 -4.89
N ILE A 39 -6.90 -5.60 -5.46
CA ILE A 39 -6.22 -4.43 -5.99
C ILE A 39 -6.23 -3.35 -4.92
N VAL A 40 -5.07 -2.82 -4.59
CA VAL A 40 -4.86 -1.78 -3.59
C VAL A 40 -4.22 -0.59 -4.28
N TRP A 41 -4.84 0.60 -4.19
CA TRP A 41 -4.20 1.83 -4.63
C TRP A 41 -3.47 2.49 -3.46
N TRP A 42 -2.20 2.80 -3.66
CA TRP A 42 -1.39 3.53 -2.70
C TRP A 42 -1.07 4.93 -3.26
N PRO A 43 -1.82 5.97 -2.85
CA PRO A 43 -1.55 7.35 -3.28
C PRO A 43 -0.13 7.77 -2.92
N SER A 44 0.53 8.55 -3.78
CA SER A 44 1.86 9.11 -3.49
C SER A 44 1.86 10.07 -2.29
N SER A 45 0.73 10.69 -1.97
CA SER A 45 0.53 11.50 -0.77
C SER A 45 0.57 10.68 0.52
N ILE A 46 0.27 9.38 0.44
CA ILE A 46 0.37 8.46 1.57
C ILE A 46 1.79 7.90 1.55
N SER A 47 2.70 8.56 2.29
CA SER A 47 4.08 8.09 2.39
C SER A 47 4.12 6.63 2.83
N ASP A 48 4.72 5.75 2.01
CA ASP A 48 5.01 4.34 2.33
C ASP A 48 6.17 4.23 3.34
N ARG A 49 6.39 5.27 4.17
CA ARG A 49 7.41 5.21 5.22
C ARG A 49 6.91 4.16 6.20
N PRO A 50 7.64 3.04 6.40
CA PRO A 50 7.43 2.23 7.57
C PRO A 50 7.67 3.17 8.75
N SER A 51 6.74 3.20 9.69
CA SER A 51 6.79 4.00 10.92
C SER A 51 7.91 3.52 11.85
N GLY A 52 9.17 3.51 11.38
CA GLY A 52 10.29 2.84 12.04
C GLY A 52 11.67 3.45 11.79
N ARG A 53 11.77 4.75 11.47
CA ARG A 53 13.04 5.48 11.59
C ARG A 53 12.76 6.90 12.09
N PRO A 54 13.23 7.30 13.30
CA PRO A 54 13.20 8.70 13.69
C PRO A 54 14.12 9.50 12.77
N PRO A 55 13.83 10.80 12.52
CA PRO A 55 14.78 11.67 11.85
C PRO A 55 15.98 11.88 12.77
N GLY A 56 17.01 11.05 12.61
CA GLY A 56 18.35 11.37 13.08
C GLY A 56 18.95 12.40 12.14
N VAL A 57 18.78 13.68 12.48
CA VAL A 57 19.71 14.73 12.07
C VAL A 57 19.98 15.58 13.29
N SER A 58 21.07 15.25 13.97
CA SER A 58 21.74 16.16 14.90
C SER A 58 22.34 17.29 14.08
N GLY A 59 21.99 18.52 14.43
CA GLY A 59 22.64 19.77 14.04
C GLY A 59 22.62 20.67 15.24
#